data_AF-A0A2Z4V3L1-F1
#
_entry.id   AF-A0A2Z4V3L1-F1
#
_cell.length_a   1.000
_cell.length_b   1.000
_cell.length_c   1.000
_cell.angle_alpha   90.00
_cell.angle_beta   90.00
_cell.angle_gamma   90.00
#
_symmetry.space_group_name_H-M   'P 1'
#
loop_
_entity.id
_entity.type
_entity.pdbx_description
1 polymer ?
#
loop_
_entity_poly.entity_id
_entity_poly.type
_entity_poly.pdbx_seq_one_letter_code
_entity_poly.pdbx_strand_id
1 'polypeptide(L)'
;MDAPTPGAWLRAGISRDGGPLLETGHVVWIQSGAFYADSRGFAGTTAYDGEQVTFHHDVGEPGHDVGTLRAEGTRMVESGTNPDGSTFLEVWTPLPGAAGPDGSWTAAGTQTVRAGRHVVHVDADGLGTHFVLAED
;
A
#
# COMPACT_ATOMS: atom_id res chain seq x y z
N MET A 1 -11.71 -7.70 -13.60
CA MET A 1 -11.13 -8.44 -12.47
C MET A 1 -10.52 -7.36 -11.63
N ASP A 2 -11.07 -7.20 -10.43
CA ASP A 2 -11.16 -5.90 -9.80
C ASP A 2 -9.93 -5.61 -8.94
N ALA A 3 -9.63 -4.34 -8.76
CA ALA A 3 -8.66 -3.85 -7.78
C ALA A 3 -8.82 -4.58 -6.43
N PRO A 4 -7.76 -4.72 -5.62
CA PRO A 4 -7.87 -5.28 -4.29
C PRO A 4 -8.97 -4.53 -3.56
N THR A 5 -9.79 -5.31 -2.85
CA THR A 5 -10.84 -4.78 -1.99
C THR A 5 -10.26 -3.68 -1.11
N PRO A 6 -11.01 -2.59 -0.86
CA PRO A 6 -10.61 -1.59 0.11
C PRO A 6 -10.13 -2.26 1.40
N GLY A 7 -9.01 -1.79 1.94
CA GLY A 7 -8.37 -2.45 3.06
C GLY A 7 -7.14 -1.72 3.56
N ALA A 8 -6.76 -2.05 4.79
CA ALA A 8 -5.53 -1.60 5.41
C ALA A 8 -4.69 -2.82 5.76
N TRP A 9 -3.40 -2.76 5.47
CA TRP A 9 -2.51 -3.90 5.51
C TRP A 9 -1.22 -3.51 6.21
N LEU A 10 -0.79 -4.36 7.14
CA LEU A 10 0.52 -4.26 7.78
C LEU A 10 1.50 -5.17 7.03
N ARG A 11 2.67 -4.64 6.66
CA ARG A 11 3.70 -5.48 6.05
C ARG A 11 4.26 -6.43 7.10
N ALA A 12 4.09 -7.71 6.87
CA ALA A 12 4.63 -8.77 7.71
C ALA A 12 6.10 -9.07 7.40
N GLY A 13 6.57 -8.71 6.20
CA GLY A 13 7.94 -8.95 5.79
C GLY A 13 8.19 -8.53 4.34
N ILE A 14 9.44 -8.23 4.05
CA ILE A 14 9.96 -8.05 2.71
C ILE A 14 11.18 -8.95 2.49
N SER A 15 11.18 -9.68 1.38
CA SER A 15 12.32 -10.41 0.87
C SER A 15 12.88 -9.64 -0.32
N ARG A 16 14.21 -9.53 -0.38
CA ARG A 16 14.95 -8.93 -1.50
C ARG A 16 15.83 -10.01 -2.10
N ASP A 17 15.77 -10.18 -3.42
CA ASP A 17 16.59 -11.14 -4.17
C ASP A 17 16.54 -12.58 -3.64
N GLY A 18 15.35 -13.02 -3.21
CA GLY A 18 15.13 -14.36 -2.63
C GLY A 18 15.72 -14.53 -1.22
N GLY A 19 16.14 -13.44 -0.58
CA GLY A 19 16.62 -13.42 0.79
C GLY A 19 15.54 -13.70 1.85
N PRO A 20 15.89 -13.62 3.13
CA PRO A 20 14.94 -13.86 4.22
C PRO A 20 13.82 -12.82 4.21
N LEU A 21 12.60 -13.28 4.50
CA LEU A 21 11.42 -12.41 4.66
C LEU A 21 11.48 -11.74 6.04
N LEU A 22 11.88 -10.47 6.08
CA LEU A 22 12.06 -9.71 7.32
C LEU A 22 11.39 -8.34 7.22
N GLU A 23 10.83 -7.85 8.33
CA GLU A 23 10.39 -6.47 8.48
C GLU A 23 11.02 -5.89 9.74
N THR A 24 11.54 -4.67 9.64
CA THR A 24 12.23 -3.97 10.73
C THR A 24 11.44 -2.76 11.25
N GLY A 25 10.37 -2.37 10.56
CA GLY A 25 9.53 -1.22 10.90
C GLY A 25 8.03 -1.53 10.94
N HIS A 26 7.25 -0.49 11.25
CA HIS A 26 5.80 -0.53 11.16
C HIS A 26 5.37 0.10 9.83
N VAL A 27 5.10 -0.72 8.82
CA VAL A 27 4.74 -0.26 7.48
C VAL A 27 3.29 -0.62 7.18
N VAL A 28 2.49 0.40 6.94
CA VAL A 28 1.05 0.26 6.65
C VAL A 28 0.75 0.78 5.26
N TRP A 29 0.06 -0.03 4.48
CA TRP A 29 -0.49 0.32 3.18
C TRP A 29 -2.01 0.30 3.25
N ILE A 30 -2.67 1.31 2.68
CA ILE A 30 -4.13 1.39 2.59
C ILE A 30 -4.55 1.56 1.14
N GLN A 31 -5.54 0.78 0.72
CA GLN A 31 -6.21 0.87 -0.57
C GLN A 31 -7.68 1.27 -0.38
N SER A 32 -8.18 2.20 -1.22
CA SER A 32 -9.60 2.51 -1.39
C SER A 32 -9.90 2.75 -2.86
N GLY A 33 -10.65 1.83 -3.48
CA GLY A 33 -10.90 1.84 -4.92
C GLY A 33 -9.59 1.74 -5.71
N ALA A 34 -9.31 2.73 -6.56
CA ALA A 34 -8.06 2.83 -7.30
C ALA A 34 -6.96 3.63 -6.56
N PHE A 35 -7.25 4.18 -5.38
CA PHE A 35 -6.33 5.05 -4.65
C PHE A 35 -5.63 4.30 -3.53
N TYR A 36 -4.39 4.68 -3.26
CA TYR A 36 -3.63 4.10 -2.17
C TYR A 36 -2.71 5.10 -1.48
N ALA A 37 -2.27 4.75 -0.27
CA ALA A 37 -1.18 5.42 0.43
C ALA A 37 -0.36 4.42 1.25
N ASP A 38 0.95 4.61 1.29
CA ASP A 38 1.90 3.82 2.05
C ASP A 38 2.60 4.70 3.10
N SER A 39 2.68 4.21 4.34
CA SER A 39 3.26 4.95 5.46
C SER A 39 4.76 5.21 5.31
N ARG A 40 5.44 4.64 4.31
CA ARG A 40 6.82 4.96 3.95
C ARG A 40 6.97 6.31 3.25
N GLY A 41 5.87 6.92 2.78
CA GLY A 41 5.93 8.28 2.22
C GLY A 41 5.52 8.44 0.76
N PHE A 42 4.72 7.52 0.22
CA PHE A 42 4.24 7.63 -1.15
C PHE A 42 2.78 7.23 -1.27
N ALA A 43 2.07 7.86 -2.18
CA ALA A 43 0.65 7.65 -2.43
C ALA A 43 0.31 7.95 -3.88
N GLY A 44 -0.83 7.45 -4.33
CA GLY A 44 -1.34 7.76 -5.67
C GLY A 44 -2.44 6.81 -6.09
N THR A 45 -2.30 6.27 -7.29
CA THR A 45 -3.29 5.39 -7.91
C THR A 45 -2.70 4.07 -8.38
N THR A 46 -3.54 3.04 -8.43
CA THR A 46 -3.22 1.71 -8.93
C THR A 46 -4.09 1.35 -10.13
N ALA A 47 -3.48 0.76 -11.16
CA ALA A 47 -4.19 0.13 -12.28
C ALA A 47 -3.92 -1.37 -12.27
N TYR A 48 -4.92 -2.18 -12.64
CA TYR A 48 -4.84 -3.64 -12.59
C TYR A 48 -5.11 -4.28 -13.96
N ASP A 49 -4.30 -5.27 -14.30
CA ASP A 49 -4.54 -6.23 -15.40
C ASP A 49 -4.35 -7.66 -14.87
N GLY A 50 -5.47 -8.28 -14.47
CA GLY A 50 -5.44 -9.54 -13.74
C GLY A 50 -4.74 -9.39 -12.39
N GLU A 51 -3.66 -10.14 -12.18
CA GLU A 51 -2.82 -10.03 -10.97
C GLU A 51 -1.74 -8.96 -11.09
N GLN A 52 -1.48 -8.44 -12.30
CA GLN A 52 -0.51 -7.38 -12.49
C GLN A 52 -1.09 -6.07 -11.95
N VAL A 53 -0.26 -5.34 -11.20
CA VAL A 53 -0.56 -4.01 -10.69
C VAL A 53 0.49 -3.03 -11.18
N THR A 54 0.03 -1.85 -11.59
CA THR A 54 0.87 -0.68 -11.82
C THR A 54 0.54 0.35 -10.76
N PHE A 55 1.54 0.75 -9.98
CA PHE A 55 1.46 1.86 -9.03
C PHE A 55 1.90 3.15 -9.73
N HIS A 56 1.11 4.20 -9.63
CA HIS A 56 1.45 5.55 -10.07
C HIS A 56 1.65 6.41 -8.83
N HIS A 57 2.88 6.86 -8.58
CA HIS A 57 3.22 7.65 -7.40
C HIS A 57 2.93 9.12 -7.70
N ASP A 58 1.76 9.58 -7.25
CA ASP A 58 1.28 10.94 -7.46
C ASP A 58 1.76 11.90 -6.35
N VAL A 59 2.04 11.37 -5.16
CA VAL A 59 2.58 12.09 -3.99
C VAL A 59 3.78 11.31 -3.42
N GLY A 60 4.82 12.04 -3.00
CA GLY A 60 6.10 11.47 -2.58
C GLY A 60 7.13 11.46 -3.72
N GLU A 61 8.02 10.47 -3.74
CA GLU A 61 8.96 10.29 -4.87
C GLU A 61 8.20 9.90 -6.14
N PRO A 62 8.25 10.72 -7.22
CA PRO A 62 7.54 10.41 -8.46
C PRO A 62 8.10 9.17 -9.13
N GLY A 63 7.22 8.29 -9.59
CA GLY A 63 7.61 7.04 -10.20
C GLY A 63 6.41 6.19 -10.59
N HIS A 64 6.71 5.09 -11.27
CA HIS A 64 5.75 4.00 -11.40
C HIS A 64 6.45 2.67 -11.16
N ASP A 65 5.81 1.82 -10.39
CA ASP A 65 6.29 0.47 -10.10
C ASP A 65 5.29 -0.54 -10.65
N VAL A 66 5.80 -1.61 -11.25
CA VAL A 66 4.97 -2.70 -11.77
C VAL A 66 5.26 -3.95 -10.97
N GLY A 67 4.21 -4.55 -10.43
CA GLY A 67 4.29 -5.75 -9.63
C GLY A 67 3.15 -6.72 -9.96
N THR A 68 3.08 -7.76 -9.14
CA THR A 68 1.97 -8.71 -9.12
C THR A 68 1.43 -8.76 -7.70
N LEU A 69 0.11 -8.62 -7.55
CA LEU A 69 -0.60 -8.76 -6.28
C LEU A 69 -1.47 -10.01 -6.29
N ARG A 70 -1.31 -10.84 -5.25
CA ARG A 70 -2.04 -12.11 -5.11
C ARG A 70 -2.59 -12.25 -3.70
N ALA A 71 -3.78 -12.83 -3.59
CA ALA A 71 -4.32 -13.24 -2.30
C ALA A 71 -3.77 -14.63 -1.91
N GLU A 72 -3.26 -14.75 -0.69
CA GLU A 72 -2.83 -16.02 -0.10
C GLU A 72 -3.50 -16.24 1.26
N GLY A 73 -4.63 -16.96 1.24
CA GLY A 73 -5.50 -17.06 2.41
C GLY A 73 -6.04 -15.69 2.78
N THR A 74 -5.76 -15.22 4.00
CA THR A 74 -6.11 -13.86 4.44
C THR A 74 -5.03 -12.83 4.15
N ARG A 75 -3.86 -13.25 3.68
CA ARG A 75 -2.74 -12.36 3.38
C ARG A 75 -2.78 -11.91 1.93
N MET A 76 -2.06 -10.85 1.66
CA MET A 76 -1.77 -10.40 0.30
C MET A 76 -0.27 -10.50 0.08
N VAL A 77 0.14 -10.99 -1.08
CA VAL A 77 1.53 -11.10 -1.48
C VAL A 77 1.74 -10.23 -2.69
N GLU A 78 2.71 -9.33 -2.58
CA GLU A 78 3.18 -8.51 -3.67
C GLU A 78 4.55 -9.01 -4.10
N SER A 79 4.81 -9.04 -5.41
CA SER A 79 6.14 -9.35 -5.93
C SER A 79 6.41 -8.57 -7.19
N GLY A 80 7.67 -8.24 -7.45
CA GLY A 80 8.06 -7.53 -8.65
C GLY A 80 9.55 -7.57 -8.90
N THR A 81 9.94 -6.98 -10.04
CA THR A 81 11.32 -6.80 -10.45
C THR A 81 11.57 -5.32 -10.67
N ASN A 82 12.54 -4.77 -9.96
CA ASN A 82 12.96 -3.38 -10.10
C ASN A 82 13.68 -3.17 -11.45
N PRO A 83 13.82 -1.91 -11.92
CA PRO A 83 14.53 -1.62 -13.18
C PRO A 83 15.98 -2.10 -13.23
N ASP A 84 16.64 -2.24 -12.08
CA ASP A 84 18.02 -2.76 -11.98
C ASP A 84 18.11 -4.30 -12.02
N GLY A 85 16.96 -4.98 -12.14
CA GLY A 85 16.86 -6.44 -12.17
C GLY A 85 16.77 -7.10 -10.79
N SER A 86 16.91 -6.36 -9.70
CA SER A 86 16.65 -6.89 -8.36
C SER A 86 15.17 -7.23 -8.18
N THR A 87 14.89 -8.23 -7.36
CA THR A 87 13.53 -8.75 -7.13
C THR A 87 13.09 -8.48 -5.71
N PHE A 88 11.77 -8.39 -5.52
CA PHE A 88 11.19 -8.27 -4.20
C PHE A 88 9.96 -9.15 -4.04
N LEU A 89 9.70 -9.52 -2.79
CA LEU A 89 8.46 -10.14 -2.35
C LEU A 89 8.05 -9.51 -1.03
N GLU A 90 6.89 -8.85 -0.99
CA GLU A 90 6.30 -8.27 0.20
C GLU A 90 5.08 -9.10 0.62
N VAL A 91 4.98 -9.41 1.91
CA VAL A 91 3.82 -10.10 2.48
C VAL A 91 3.08 -9.14 3.37
N TRP A 92 1.79 -9.01 3.14
CA TRP A 92 0.89 -8.06 3.78
C TRP A 92 -0.20 -8.80 4.54
N THR A 93 -0.40 -8.44 5.81
CA THR A 93 -1.43 -9.01 6.68
C THR A 93 -2.50 -7.95 6.93
N PRO A 94 -3.80 -8.29 6.82
CA PRO A 94 -4.88 -7.32 6.99
C PRO A 94 -4.89 -6.81 8.43
N LEU A 95 -5.08 -5.50 8.58
CA LEU A 95 -5.23 -4.87 9.88
C LEU A 95 -6.66 -5.07 10.41
N PRO A 96 -6.83 -5.35 11.71
CA PRO A 96 -8.16 -5.45 12.32
C PRO A 96 -8.86 -4.08 12.30
N GLY A 97 -10.14 -4.04 11.95
CA GLY A 97 -10.89 -2.79 11.82
C GLY A 97 -10.66 -2.06 10.49
N ALA A 98 -10.06 -2.71 9.49
CA ALA A 98 -9.95 -2.20 8.13
C ALA A 98 -11.28 -2.21 7.34
N ALA A 99 -12.28 -2.96 7.80
CA ALA A 99 -13.61 -2.97 7.19
C ALA A 99 -14.43 -1.72 7.57
N GLY A 100 -15.33 -1.30 6.69
CA GLY A 100 -16.24 -0.18 6.92
C GLY A 100 -15.94 1.01 5.99
N PRO A 101 -16.11 2.26 6.45
CA PRO A 101 -15.93 3.44 5.62
C PRO A 101 -14.51 3.55 5.06
N ASP A 102 -14.43 3.85 3.78
CA ASP A 102 -13.18 4.09 3.06
C ASP A 102 -13.26 5.38 2.25
N GLY A 103 -12.10 5.86 1.80
CA GLY A 103 -12.03 7.04 0.96
C GLY A 103 -10.60 7.52 0.73
N SER A 104 -10.46 8.41 -0.25
CA SER A 104 -9.22 9.08 -0.60
C SER A 104 -9.47 10.58 -0.79
N TRP A 105 -8.57 11.42 -0.28
CA TRP A 105 -8.62 12.87 -0.41
C TRP A 105 -7.25 13.40 -0.80
N THR A 106 -7.22 14.29 -1.80
CA THR A 106 -6.01 14.98 -2.24
C THR A 106 -6.15 16.48 -2.04
N ALA A 107 -5.09 17.12 -1.56
CA ALA A 107 -5.03 18.56 -1.39
C ALA A 107 -3.58 19.05 -1.34
N ALA A 108 -3.25 20.08 -2.11
CA ALA A 108 -1.95 20.78 -2.04
C ALA A 108 -0.72 19.84 -2.07
N GLY A 109 -0.73 18.83 -2.95
CA GLY A 109 0.36 17.86 -3.06
C GLY A 109 0.40 16.80 -1.96
N THR A 110 -0.67 16.68 -1.16
CA THR A 110 -0.83 15.61 -0.15
C THR A 110 -1.90 14.62 -0.59
N GLN A 111 -1.85 13.40 -0.03
CA GLN A 111 -2.91 12.42 -0.16
C GLN A 111 -3.17 11.71 1.16
N THR A 112 -4.45 11.56 1.49
CA THR A 112 -4.92 10.82 2.67
C THR A 112 -5.83 9.71 2.20
N VAL A 113 -5.58 8.48 2.65
CA VAL A 113 -6.41 7.31 2.33
C VAL A 113 -6.85 6.64 3.62
N ARG A 114 -8.13 6.23 3.66
CA ARG A 114 -8.76 5.57 4.80
C ARG A 114 -9.35 4.22 4.38
N ALA A 115 -9.22 3.23 5.25
CA ALA A 115 -10.05 2.03 5.26
C ALA A 115 -10.43 1.65 6.69
N GLY A 116 -11.73 1.64 6.98
CA GLY A 116 -12.27 1.40 8.31
C GLY A 116 -11.77 2.45 9.32
N ARG A 117 -11.02 2.02 10.33
CA ARG A 117 -10.40 2.91 11.33
C ARG A 117 -8.97 3.33 11.02
N HIS A 118 -8.37 2.82 9.94
CA HIS A 118 -6.99 3.12 9.57
C HIS A 118 -6.93 4.27 8.58
N VAL A 119 -5.99 5.19 8.79
CA VAL A 119 -5.72 6.30 7.89
C VAL A 119 -4.22 6.37 7.66
N VAL A 120 -3.82 6.55 6.41
CA VAL A 120 -2.45 6.96 6.05
C VAL A 120 -2.55 8.32 5.38
N HIS A 121 -1.78 9.26 5.90
CA HIS A 121 -1.56 10.57 5.29
C HIS A 121 -0.13 10.62 4.76
N VAL A 122 0.03 11.02 3.50
CA VAL A 122 1.34 11.36 2.92
C VAL A 122 1.32 12.85 2.62
N ASP A 123 2.27 13.58 3.22
CA ASP A 123 2.39 15.02 3.03
C ASP A 123 3.17 15.37 1.74
N ALA A 124 3.30 16.67 1.47
CA ALA A 124 3.93 17.18 0.27
C ALA A 124 5.45 16.97 0.23
N ASP A 125 6.07 16.69 1.38
CA ASP A 125 7.49 16.36 1.51
C ASP A 125 7.73 14.85 1.39
N GLY A 126 6.67 14.06 1.18
CA GLY A 126 6.74 12.60 1.08
C GLY A 126 6.90 11.94 2.45
N LEU A 127 6.47 12.54 3.55
CA LEU A 127 6.42 11.88 4.84
C LEU A 127 5.07 11.16 5.01
N GLY A 128 5.13 9.85 5.21
CA GLY A 128 3.97 9.01 5.50
C GLY A 128 3.70 8.90 7.00
N THR A 129 2.45 9.11 7.40
CA THR A 129 1.99 8.91 8.78
C THR A 129 0.77 8.01 8.80
N HIS A 130 0.87 6.89 9.52
CA HIS A 130 -0.26 6.03 9.84
C HIS A 130 -0.87 6.45 11.19
N PHE A 131 -2.19 6.53 11.26
CA PHE A 131 -2.93 6.68 12.51
C PHE A 131 -4.21 5.86 12.51
N VAL A 132 -4.71 5.64 13.71
CA VAL A 132 -5.91 4.83 13.96
C VAL A 132 -6.95 5.73 14.62
N LEU A 133 -8.12 5.83 14.01
CA LEU A 133 -9.25 6.57 14.58
C LEU A 133 -9.74 5.85 15.85
N ALA A 134 -10.18 6.65 16.82
CA ALA A 134 -10.87 6.13 17.99
C ALA A 134 -12.20 5.49 17.57
N GLU A 135 -12.65 4.51 18.34
CA GLU A 135 -14.02 4.01 18.23
C GLU A 135 -14.90 5.04 18.94
N ASP A 136 -16.01 5.43 18.31
CA ASP A 136 -17.03 6.30 18.89
C ASP A 136 -17.75 5.62 20.07
#